data_AF-A0A817XC98-F1
#
_entry.id   AF-A0A817XC98-F1
#
_cell.length_a   1.000
_cell.length_b   1.000
_cell.length_c   1.000
_cell.angle_alpha   90.00
_cell.angle_beta   90.00
_cell.angle_gamma   90.00
#
_symmetry.space_group_name_H-M   'P 1'
#
loop_
_entity.id
_entity.type
_entity.pdbx_description
1 polymer ?
#
loop_
_entity_poly.entity_id
_entity_poly.type
_entity_poly.pdbx_seq_one_letter_code
_entity_poly.pdbx_strand_id
1 'polypeptide(L)'
;MAKVADSSLCSVCNKIPGRCFCVGCKKYFCSKDFKEHEKQLSIQFDNEIVRSHDELLDIIQRLENPDDLSYDLFDQIDQWKKITISKVKNAAARARHDLIELIDKRRTAVTKQLEAIAKEIRSHRDEENFLEDDIARLRTKLNEIQKVLEQFTRKDTKRAIIATNDQIDWDRIIHIQGKHKIGEYIYL
;
A
#
# COMPACT_ATOMS: atom_id res chain seq x y z
N MET A 1 21.32 -73.09 -39.54
CA MET A 1 21.94 -71.77 -39.27
C MET A 1 21.65 -71.39 -37.82
N ALA A 2 22.68 -71.31 -36.97
CA ALA A 2 22.54 -70.77 -35.62
C ALA A 2 23.66 -69.74 -35.41
N LYS A 3 23.27 -68.47 -35.28
CA LYS A 3 24.17 -67.33 -35.05
C LYS A 3 24.64 -67.41 -33.60
N VAL A 4 25.92 -67.70 -33.38
CA VAL A 4 26.54 -67.65 -32.04
C VAL A 4 26.50 -66.18 -31.60
N ALA A 5 25.75 -65.89 -30.54
CA ALA A 5 25.75 -64.59 -29.91
C ALA A 5 27.14 -64.37 -29.30
N ASP A 6 27.85 -63.36 -29.80
CA ASP A 6 29.09 -62.88 -29.19
C ASP A 6 28.74 -62.43 -27.77
N SER A 7 29.06 -63.28 -26.79
CA SER A 7 28.55 -63.12 -25.44
C SER A 7 29.41 -62.07 -24.73
N SER A 8 29.09 -60.79 -24.96
CA SER A 8 29.78 -59.67 -24.31
C SER A 8 29.85 -59.91 -22.80
N LEU A 9 31.05 -59.87 -22.23
CA LEU A 9 31.27 -60.04 -20.80
C LEU A 9 30.55 -58.94 -20.01
N CYS A 10 30.24 -59.22 -18.74
CA CYS A 10 29.67 -58.23 -17.85
C CYS A 10 30.57 -56.98 -17.77
N SER A 11 30.00 -55.80 -18.02
CA SER A 11 30.69 -54.51 -18.06
C SER A 11 31.23 -54.04 -16.70
N VAL A 12 30.86 -54.72 -15.60
CA VAL A 12 31.29 -54.39 -14.23
C VAL A 12 32.33 -55.39 -13.75
N CYS A 13 32.01 -56.69 -13.70
CA CYS A 13 32.93 -57.69 -13.15
C CYS A 13 33.87 -58.34 -14.18
N ASN A 14 33.55 -58.25 -15.48
CA ASN A 14 34.28 -58.86 -16.61
C ASN A 14 34.58 -60.39 -16.47
N LYS A 15 33.87 -61.08 -15.57
CA LYS A 15 34.14 -62.49 -15.22
C LYS A 15 33.21 -63.49 -15.91
N ILE A 16 31.99 -63.08 -16.21
CA ILE A 16 30.95 -63.94 -16.80
C ILE A 16 30.21 -63.19 -17.91
N PRO A 17 29.65 -63.92 -18.91
CA PRO A 17 28.84 -63.30 -19.96
C PRO A 17 27.68 -62.50 -19.39
N GLY A 18 27.52 -61.27 -19.90
CA GLY A 18 26.39 -60.43 -19.57
C GLY A 18 25.11 -60.99 -20.20
N ARG A 19 24.06 -61.14 -19.40
CA ARG A 19 22.76 -61.67 -19.86
C ARG A 19 21.66 -60.61 -19.85
N CYS A 20 21.91 -59.48 -19.19
CA CYS A 20 20.97 -58.37 -19.05
C CYS A 20 21.58 -57.13 -19.73
N PHE A 21 20.84 -56.47 -20.61
CA PHE A 21 21.27 -55.24 -21.27
C PHE A 21 20.51 -54.05 -20.70
N CYS A 22 21.23 -53.04 -20.20
CA CYS A 22 20.62 -51.78 -19.77
C CYS A 22 20.55 -50.82 -20.96
N VAL A 23 19.34 -50.40 -21.34
CA VAL A 23 19.13 -49.46 -22.46
C VAL A 23 19.67 -48.07 -22.14
N GLY A 24 19.53 -47.60 -20.90
CA GLY A 24 20.03 -46.29 -20.46
C GLY A 24 21.56 -46.21 -20.48
N CYS A 25 22.24 -47.22 -19.94
CA CYS A 25 23.71 -47.25 -19.91
C CYS A 25 24.35 -47.81 -21.18
N LYS A 26 23.58 -48.45 -22.06
CA LYS A 26 24.04 -49.19 -23.24
C LYS A 26 25.14 -50.22 -22.92
N LYS A 27 24.97 -50.96 -21.82
CA LYS A 27 25.96 -51.93 -21.29
C LYS A 27 25.31 -53.27 -20.95
N TYR A 28 26.08 -54.35 -21.10
CA TYR A 28 25.68 -55.70 -20.68
C TYR A 28 26.19 -56.00 -19.27
N PHE A 29 25.33 -56.60 -18.45
CA PHE A 29 25.58 -56.96 -17.07
C PHE A 29 25.26 -58.43 -16.83
N CYS A 30 25.96 -59.05 -15.87
CA CYS A 30 25.48 -60.30 -15.29
C CYS A 30 24.29 -60.03 -14.36
N SER A 31 23.48 -61.04 -14.05
CA SER A 31 22.27 -60.86 -13.25
C SER A 31 22.53 -60.28 -11.85
N LYS A 32 23.71 -60.54 -11.26
CA LYS A 32 24.09 -59.98 -9.96
C LYS A 32 24.38 -58.47 -10.07
N ASP A 33 25.27 -58.10 -10.99
CA ASP A 33 25.68 -56.70 -11.17
C ASP A 33 24.55 -55.84 -11.76
N PHE A 34 23.62 -56.44 -12.49
CA PHE A 34 22.41 -55.75 -12.97
C PHE A 34 21.49 -55.35 -11.82
N LYS A 35 21.23 -56.24 -10.86
CA LYS A 35 20.43 -55.93 -9.67
C LYS A 35 21.07 -54.84 -8.80
N GLU A 36 22.39 -54.87 -8.69
CA GLU A 36 23.11 -53.81 -7.98
C GLU A 36 23.00 -52.48 -8.73
N HIS A 37 23.11 -52.49 -10.06
CA HIS A 37 22.91 -51.30 -10.89
C HIS A 37 21.50 -50.70 -10.71
N GLU A 38 20.45 -51.53 -10.73
CA GLU A 38 19.06 -51.08 -10.48
C GLU A 38 18.91 -50.47 -9.09
N LYS A 39 19.53 -51.08 -8.07
CA LYS A 39 19.53 -50.55 -6.70
C LYS A 39 20.21 -49.19 -6.61
N GLN A 40 21.36 -49.02 -7.28
CA GLN A 40 22.05 -47.73 -7.33
C GLN A 40 21.22 -46.65 -8.03
N LEU A 41 20.50 -47.00 -9.11
CA LEU A 41 19.58 -46.06 -9.77
C LEU A 41 18.43 -45.64 -8.87
N SER A 42 17.84 -46.58 -8.11
CA SER A 42 16.79 -46.25 -7.14
C SER A 42 17.30 -45.29 -6.07
N ILE A 43 18.49 -45.56 -5.51
CA ILE A 43 19.13 -44.69 -4.51
C ILE A 43 19.39 -43.30 -5.09
N GLN A 44 19.87 -43.23 -6.33
CA GLN A 44 20.13 -41.96 -7.00
C GLN A 44 18.84 -41.18 -7.22
N PHE A 45 17.77 -41.82 -7.69
CA PHE A 45 16.47 -41.19 -7.91
C PHE A 45 15.88 -40.63 -6.61
N ASP A 46 15.94 -41.39 -5.52
CA ASP A 46 15.46 -40.95 -4.21
C ASP A 46 16.29 -39.75 -3.69
N ASN A 47 17.61 -39.81 -3.81
CA ASN A 47 18.50 -38.79 -3.27
C ASN A 47 18.54 -37.49 -4.08
N GLU A 48 18.43 -37.59 -5.41
CA GLU A 48 18.58 -36.43 -6.31
C GLU A 48 17.23 -35.85 -6.72
N ILE A 49 16.24 -36.68 -7.02
CA ILE A 49 14.97 -36.22 -7.58
C ILE A 49 13.92 -36.05 -6.49
N VAL A 50 13.65 -37.11 -5.73
CA VAL A 50 12.60 -37.09 -4.68
C VAL A 50 12.96 -36.07 -3.60
N ARG A 51 14.20 -36.10 -3.12
CA ARG A 51 14.65 -35.12 -2.13
C ARG A 51 14.57 -33.68 -2.64
N SER A 52 15.01 -33.39 -3.87
CA SER A 52 14.93 -32.04 -4.43
C SER A 52 13.48 -31.58 -4.59
N HIS A 53 12.59 -32.48 -5.00
CA HIS A 53 11.16 -32.22 -5.08
C HIS A 53 10.58 -31.86 -3.70
N ASP A 54 10.90 -32.64 -2.68
CA ASP A 54 10.39 -32.42 -1.32
C ASP A 54 10.95 -31.14 -0.70
N GLU A 55 12.22 -30.80 -0.96
CA GLU A 55 12.83 -29.52 -0.58
C GLU A 55 12.10 -28.32 -1.26
N LEU A 56 11.75 -28.43 -2.54
CA LEU A 56 10.99 -27.39 -3.24
C LEU A 56 9.56 -27.26 -2.71
N LEU A 57 8.90 -28.38 -2.39
CA LEU A 57 7.57 -28.36 -1.77
C LEU A 57 7.59 -27.73 -0.38
N ASP A 58 8.58 -28.04 0.44
CA ASP A 58 8.77 -27.43 1.77
C ASP A 58 9.00 -25.92 1.65
N ILE A 59 9.76 -25.45 0.65
CA ILE A 59 9.89 -24.01 0.36
C ILE A 59 8.53 -23.39 0.02
N ILE A 60 7.75 -24.01 -0.85
CA ILE A 60 6.41 -23.50 -1.22
C ILE A 60 5.48 -23.45 0.00
N GLN A 61 5.45 -24.51 0.81
CA GLN A 61 4.61 -24.58 2.02
C GLN A 61 5.00 -23.51 3.04
N ARG A 62 6.29 -23.18 3.17
CA ARG A 62 6.74 -22.06 4.01
C ARG A 62 6.29 -20.70 3.47
N LEU A 63 6.12 -20.56 2.15
CA LEU A 63 5.56 -19.35 1.54
C LEU A 63 4.05 -19.19 1.80
N GLU A 64 3.33 -20.28 2.12
CA GLU A 64 1.88 -20.25 2.40
C GLU A 64 1.55 -19.65 3.77
N ASN A 65 2.52 -19.57 4.70
CA ASN A 65 2.35 -18.91 6.00
C ASN A 65 2.94 -17.49 5.93
N PRO A 66 2.11 -16.44 5.81
CA PRO A 66 2.58 -15.06 5.68
C PRO A 66 3.31 -14.56 6.92
N ASP A 67 3.06 -15.19 8.08
CA ASP A 67 3.63 -14.80 9.37
C ASP A 67 5.13 -15.18 9.51
N ASP A 68 5.60 -16.20 8.78
CA ASP A 68 7.03 -16.59 8.77
C ASP A 68 7.86 -15.78 7.76
N LEU A 69 7.21 -15.26 6.72
CA LEU A 69 7.78 -14.22 5.88
C LEU A 69 7.44 -12.87 6.47
N SER A 70 8.16 -12.50 7.53
CA SER A 70 8.29 -11.13 8.03
C SER A 70 8.72 -10.20 6.88
N TYR A 71 7.74 -9.81 6.05
CA TYR A 71 7.94 -8.80 5.04
C TYR A 71 7.77 -7.48 5.76
N ASP A 72 8.93 -6.91 6.11
CA ASP A 72 9.18 -5.49 6.36
C ASP A 72 8.25 -4.57 5.50
N LEU A 73 7.89 -5.00 4.28
CA LEU A 73 6.92 -4.32 3.42
C LEU A 73 5.49 -4.19 3.99
N PHE A 74 4.92 -5.21 4.65
CA PHE A 74 3.59 -5.11 5.27
C PHE A 74 3.61 -4.08 6.40
N ASP A 75 4.63 -4.12 7.25
CA ASP A 75 4.83 -3.14 8.31
C ASP A 75 5.04 -1.74 7.73
N GLN A 76 5.79 -1.60 6.64
CA GLN A 76 5.96 -0.32 5.93
C GLN A 76 4.65 0.20 5.36
N ILE A 77 3.82 -0.66 4.74
CA ILE A 77 2.48 -0.30 4.25
C ILE A 77 1.62 0.20 5.43
N ASP A 78 1.64 -0.51 6.55
CA ASP A 78 0.84 -0.16 7.72
C ASP A 78 1.33 1.12 8.43
N GLN A 79 2.64 1.33 8.50
CA GLN A 79 3.22 2.58 8.98
C GLN A 79 2.86 3.74 8.06
N TRP A 80 2.99 3.56 6.75
CA TRP A 80 2.58 4.56 5.76
C TRP A 80 1.10 4.91 5.91
N LYS A 81 0.21 3.92 6.07
CA LYS A 81 -1.22 4.12 6.33
C LYS A 81 -1.45 4.98 7.58
N LYS A 82 -0.81 4.63 8.71
CA LYS A 82 -0.92 5.38 9.98
C LYS A 82 -0.48 6.84 9.83
N ILE A 83 0.67 7.07 9.18
CA ILE A 83 1.21 8.42 8.95
C ILE A 83 0.29 9.24 8.04
N THR A 84 -0.21 8.65 6.96
CA THR A 84 -1.09 9.33 6.00
C THR A 84 -2.41 9.75 6.65
N ILE A 85 -3.04 8.86 7.43
CA ILE A 85 -4.26 9.20 8.21
C ILE A 85 -3.97 10.36 9.18
N SER A 86 -2.83 10.34 9.87
CA SER A 86 -2.44 11.41 10.80
C SER A 86 -2.29 12.75 10.07
N LYS A 87 -1.62 12.77 8.91
CA LYS A 87 -1.46 13.97 8.08
C LYS A 87 -2.81 14.55 7.64
N VAL A 88 -3.74 13.71 7.20
CA VAL A 88 -5.10 14.11 6.80
C VAL A 88 -5.86 14.72 7.99
N LYS A 89 -5.83 14.07 9.16
CA LYS A 89 -6.46 14.60 10.39
C LYS A 89 -5.89 15.96 10.77
N ASN A 90 -4.58 16.13 10.71
CA ASN A 90 -3.91 17.39 11.04
C ASN A 90 -4.26 18.50 10.05
N ALA A 91 -4.32 18.20 8.74
CA ALA A 91 -4.75 19.16 7.74
C ALA A 91 -6.20 19.63 7.97
N ALA A 92 -7.11 18.70 8.25
CA ALA A 92 -8.50 19.02 8.57
C ALA A 92 -8.62 19.85 9.86
N ALA A 93 -7.82 19.55 10.89
CA ALA A 93 -7.81 20.31 12.14
C ALA A 93 -7.33 21.76 11.91
N ARG A 94 -6.24 21.95 11.15
CA ARG A 94 -5.76 23.30 10.78
C ARG A 94 -6.81 24.08 10.00
N ALA A 95 -7.41 23.49 8.97
CA ALA A 95 -8.44 24.17 8.19
C ALA A 95 -9.66 24.61 9.02
N ARG A 96 -10.07 23.80 10.02
CA ARG A 96 -11.11 24.19 10.98
C ARG A 96 -10.68 25.33 11.88
N HIS A 97 -9.45 25.28 12.38
CA HIS A 97 -8.88 26.34 13.21
C HIS A 97 -8.82 27.67 12.45
N ASP A 98 -8.27 27.67 11.24
CA ASP A 98 -8.18 28.86 10.37
C ASP A 98 -9.57 29.44 10.11
N LEU A 99 -10.58 28.58 9.89
CA LEU A 99 -11.97 29.02 9.71
C LEU A 99 -12.52 29.71 10.97
N ILE A 100 -12.25 29.15 12.15
CA ILE A 100 -12.67 29.73 13.44
C ILE A 100 -11.97 31.08 13.65
N GLU A 101 -10.67 31.18 13.42
CA GLU A 101 -9.94 32.45 13.54
C GLU A 101 -10.48 33.52 12.60
N LEU A 102 -10.81 33.17 11.35
CA LEU A 102 -11.43 34.09 10.41
C LEU A 102 -12.82 34.55 10.86
N ILE A 103 -13.59 33.67 11.51
CA ILE A 103 -14.89 34.01 12.13
C ILE A 103 -14.67 34.98 13.29
N ASP A 104 -13.77 34.65 14.21
CA ASP A 104 -13.53 35.43 15.43
C ASP A 104 -12.94 36.79 15.12
N LYS A 105 -11.99 36.89 14.19
CA LYS A 105 -11.41 38.18 13.76
C LYS A 105 -12.47 39.12 13.22
N ARG A 106 -13.40 38.60 12.40
CA ARG A 106 -14.53 39.40 11.88
C ARG A 106 -15.52 39.76 12.98
N ARG A 107 -15.88 38.82 13.86
CA ARG A 107 -16.74 39.07 15.02
C ARG A 107 -16.19 40.21 15.87
N THR A 108 -14.91 40.12 16.27
CA THR A 108 -14.25 41.14 17.09
C THR A 108 -14.21 42.51 16.41
N ALA A 109 -13.98 42.56 15.10
CA ALA A 109 -14.01 43.82 14.36
C ALA A 109 -15.40 44.48 14.40
N VAL A 110 -16.47 43.69 14.17
CA VAL A 110 -17.86 44.19 14.23
C VAL A 110 -18.23 44.62 15.66
N THR A 111 -17.89 43.82 16.67
CA THR A 111 -18.13 44.15 18.08
C THR A 111 -17.50 45.49 18.46
N LYS A 112 -16.24 45.74 18.09
CA LYS A 112 -15.57 47.02 18.35
C LYS A 112 -16.26 48.20 17.67
N GLN A 113 -16.75 48.04 16.45
CA GLN A 113 -17.50 49.11 15.76
C GLN A 113 -18.82 49.41 16.47
N LEU A 114 -19.55 48.38 16.90
CA LEU A 114 -20.79 48.54 17.67
C LEU A 114 -20.55 49.19 19.04
N GLU A 115 -19.46 48.83 19.74
CA GLU A 115 -19.06 49.46 21.00
C GLU A 115 -18.74 50.95 20.83
N ALA A 116 -18.04 51.30 19.74
CA ALA A 116 -17.74 52.70 19.40
C ALA A 116 -19.02 53.50 19.14
N ILE A 117 -19.96 52.95 18.36
CA ILE A 117 -21.28 53.55 18.12
C ILE A 117 -22.05 53.70 19.44
N ALA A 118 -22.04 52.69 20.30
CA ALA A 118 -22.71 52.75 21.60
C ALA A 118 -22.13 53.84 22.50
N LYS A 119 -20.81 54.10 22.44
CA LYS A 119 -20.16 55.20 23.15
C LYS A 119 -20.58 56.56 22.58
N GLU A 120 -20.61 56.70 21.25
CA GLU A 120 -21.07 57.92 20.55
C GLU A 120 -22.53 58.25 20.94
N ILE A 121 -23.42 57.24 20.93
CA ILE A 121 -24.83 57.39 21.34
C ILE A 121 -24.95 57.86 22.80
N ARG A 122 -24.14 57.30 23.72
CA ARG A 122 -24.15 57.71 25.13
C ARG A 122 -23.70 59.16 25.30
N SER A 123 -22.58 59.57 24.68
CA SER A 123 -22.10 60.96 24.73
C SER A 123 -23.18 61.94 24.28
N HIS A 124 -23.79 61.68 23.11
CA HIS A 124 -24.83 62.56 22.58
C HIS A 124 -26.10 62.63 23.45
N ARG A 125 -26.44 61.54 24.16
CA ARG A 125 -27.56 61.55 25.11
C ARG A 125 -27.22 62.33 26.38
N ASP A 126 -26.05 62.10 26.94
CA ASP A 126 -25.62 62.73 28.20
C ASP A 126 -25.40 64.24 28.02
N GLU A 127 -24.96 64.66 26.84
CA GLU A 127 -24.72 66.06 26.49
C GLU A 127 -25.95 66.75 25.83
N GLU A 128 -27.04 66.00 25.59
CA GLU A 128 -28.25 66.44 24.86
C GLU A 128 -27.95 67.19 23.54
N ASN A 129 -26.88 66.83 22.84
CA ASN A 129 -26.29 67.64 21.77
C ASN A 129 -26.30 67.00 20.37
N PHE A 130 -27.29 66.16 20.07
CA PHE A 130 -27.40 65.53 18.76
C PHE A 130 -28.07 66.44 17.73
N LEU A 131 -27.50 66.47 16.52
CA LEU A 131 -28.11 67.10 15.35
C LEU A 131 -28.64 66.05 14.37
N GLU A 132 -29.47 66.46 13.41
CA GLU A 132 -30.01 65.59 12.37
C GLU A 132 -28.90 64.86 11.59
N ASP A 133 -27.77 65.54 11.36
CA ASP A 133 -26.61 64.97 10.68
C ASP A 133 -25.94 63.85 11.50
N ASP A 134 -25.90 63.96 12.82
CA ASP A 134 -25.38 62.90 13.70
C ASP A 134 -26.27 61.66 13.63
N ILE A 135 -27.59 61.86 13.66
CA ILE A 135 -28.58 60.78 13.52
C ILE A 135 -28.44 60.10 12.16
N ALA A 136 -28.32 60.88 11.08
CA ALA A 136 -28.15 60.36 9.72
C ALA A 136 -26.84 59.56 9.58
N ARG A 137 -25.74 60.06 10.14
CA ARG A 137 -24.43 59.39 10.16
C ARG A 137 -24.50 58.07 10.94
N LEU A 138 -25.05 58.07 12.15
CA LEU A 138 -25.18 56.88 12.99
C LEU A 138 -26.07 55.81 12.32
N ARG A 139 -27.19 56.22 11.71
CA ARG A 139 -28.06 55.32 10.93
C ARG A 139 -27.31 54.68 9.77
N THR A 140 -26.47 55.45 9.08
CA THR A 140 -25.65 54.94 7.97
C THR A 140 -24.66 53.88 8.45
N LYS A 141 -23.90 54.17 9.53
CA LYS A 141 -22.96 53.19 10.12
C LYS A 141 -23.65 51.90 10.57
N LEU A 142 -24.83 52.00 11.20
CA LEU A 142 -25.60 50.83 11.64
C LEU A 142 -26.09 49.98 10.45
N ASN A 143 -26.58 50.62 9.38
CA ASN A 143 -27.00 49.93 8.17
C ASN A 143 -25.83 49.21 7.46
N GLU A 144 -24.63 49.79 7.47
CA GLU A 144 -23.43 49.14 6.94
C GLU A 144 -23.07 47.89 7.74
N ILE A 145 -23.05 47.97 9.07
CA ILE A 145 -22.80 46.83 9.95
C ILE A 145 -23.84 45.73 9.73
N GLN A 146 -25.12 46.09 9.60
CA GLN A 146 -26.18 45.14 9.30
C GLN A 146 -25.91 44.38 7.99
N LYS A 147 -25.55 45.08 6.91
CA LYS A 147 -25.19 44.45 5.62
C LYS A 147 -24.00 43.51 5.75
N VAL A 148 -22.96 43.90 6.50
CA VAL A 148 -21.79 43.04 6.75
C VAL A 148 -22.19 41.76 7.48
N LEU A 149 -23.05 41.86 8.50
CA LEU A 149 -23.55 40.71 9.26
C LEU A 149 -24.42 39.79 8.39
N GLU A 150 -25.31 40.35 7.57
CA GLU A 150 -26.13 39.59 6.63
C GLU A 150 -25.28 38.83 5.59
N GLN A 151 -24.20 39.43 5.09
CA GLN A 151 -23.26 38.75 4.20
C GLN A 151 -22.47 37.64 4.91
N PHE A 152 -22.18 37.82 6.20
CA PHE A 152 -21.44 36.85 6.99
C PHE A 152 -22.25 35.60 7.34
N THR A 153 -23.56 35.77 7.56
CA THR A 153 -24.49 34.66 7.88
C THR A 153 -24.98 33.90 6.66
N ARG A 154 -24.79 34.45 5.45
CA ARG A 154 -25.02 33.71 4.20
C ARG A 154 -24.05 32.53 4.07
N LYS A 155 -24.61 31.35 3.82
CA LYS A 155 -23.86 30.09 3.67
C LYS A 155 -22.89 30.11 2.47
N ASP A 156 -23.14 30.98 1.50
CA ASP A 156 -22.43 31.00 0.21
C ASP A 156 -21.13 31.82 0.22
N THR A 157 -20.85 32.57 1.29
CA THR A 157 -19.73 33.53 1.33
C THR A 157 -18.40 32.89 1.71
N LYS A 158 -18.37 31.60 2.08
CA LYS A 158 -17.14 30.86 2.39
C LYS A 158 -17.16 29.51 1.68
N ARG A 159 -16.20 29.31 0.78
CA ARG A 159 -15.99 28.03 0.08
C ARG A 159 -14.71 27.39 0.61
N ALA A 160 -14.84 26.20 1.19
CA ALA A 160 -13.67 25.37 1.44
C ALA A 160 -13.18 24.83 0.09
N ILE A 161 -11.90 25.03 -0.23
CA ILE A 161 -11.25 24.35 -1.35
C ILE A 161 -10.73 23.02 -0.78
N ILE A 162 -11.52 21.97 -0.95
CA ILE A 162 -11.16 20.62 -0.55
C ILE A 162 -10.82 19.88 -1.84
N ALA A 163 -9.57 19.45 -2.00
CA ALA A 163 -9.23 18.54 -3.07
C ALA A 163 -10.09 17.28 -2.93
N THR A 164 -10.85 16.93 -3.97
CA THR A 164 -11.69 15.74 -3.91
C THR A 164 -10.79 14.51 -3.92
N ASN A 165 -11.21 13.47 -3.19
CA ASN A 165 -10.43 12.25 -3.05
C ASN A 165 -10.13 11.60 -4.42
N ASP A 166 -11.02 11.82 -5.40
CA ASP A 166 -10.92 11.34 -6.78
C ASP A 166 -9.82 12.03 -7.60
N GLN A 167 -9.21 13.11 -7.09
CA GLN A 167 -8.05 13.76 -7.71
C GLN A 167 -6.71 13.16 -7.23
N ILE A 168 -6.76 12.30 -6.22
CA ILE A 168 -5.58 11.64 -5.66
C ILE A 168 -5.46 10.28 -6.35
N ASP A 169 -4.43 10.12 -7.18
CA ASP A 169 -4.09 8.84 -7.79
C ASP A 169 -3.43 7.94 -6.75
N TRP A 170 -4.24 7.18 -6.01
CA TRP A 170 -3.79 6.30 -4.93
C TRP A 170 -2.86 5.18 -5.43
N ASP A 171 -3.07 4.70 -6.65
CA ASP A 171 -2.27 3.64 -7.27
C ASP A 171 -0.85 4.09 -7.64
N ARG A 172 -0.61 5.40 -7.71
CA ARG A 172 0.73 5.98 -7.82
C ARG A 172 1.40 6.28 -6.50
N ILE A 173 0.65 6.30 -5.40
CA ILE A 173 1.18 6.70 -4.09
C ILE A 173 1.76 5.48 -3.34
N ILE A 174 1.14 4.31 -3.48
CA ILE A 174 1.66 3.06 -2.94
C ILE A 174 1.37 1.90 -3.88
N HIS A 175 2.42 1.26 -4.39
CA HIS A 175 2.32 0.10 -5.27
C HIS A 175 3.48 -0.85 -5.04
N ILE A 176 3.23 -2.14 -5.28
CA ILE A 176 4.25 -3.18 -5.20
C ILE A 176 4.71 -3.52 -6.62
N GLN A 177 6.02 -3.44 -6.88
CA GLN A 177 6.60 -3.86 -8.15
C GLN A 177 7.18 -5.27 -8.01
N GLY A 178 6.55 -6.26 -8.64
CA GLY A 178 7.11 -7.59 -8.78
C GLY A 178 7.89 -7.71 -10.10
N LYS A 179 9.17 -8.11 -10.05
CA LYS A 179 9.85 -8.67 -11.22
C LYS A 179 9.78 -10.19 -11.11
N HIS A 180 8.91 -10.84 -11.88
CA HIS A 180 9.00 -12.29 -12.06
C HIS A 180 8.74 -12.69 -13.50
N LYS A 181 9.75 -13.32 -14.12
CA LYS A 181 9.58 -14.20 -15.28
C LYS A 181 9.63 -15.63 -14.72
N ILE A 182 8.48 -16.29 -14.66
CA ILE A 182 8.43 -17.75 -14.47
C ILE A 182 7.67 -18.26 -15.68
N GLY A 183 8.38 -18.87 -16.61
CA GLY A 183 7.75 -19.43 -17.81
C GLY A 183 8.75 -19.55 -18.94
N GLU A 184 9.57 -20.59 -18.90
CA GLU A 184 10.17 -21.16 -20.14
C GLU A 184 10.87 -22.53 -19.95
N TYR A 185 10.73 -23.23 -18.82
CA TYR A 185 11.47 -24.48 -18.60
C TYR A 185 10.61 -25.63 -18.06
N ILE A 186 9.51 -25.99 -18.73
CA ILE A 186 8.94 -27.34 -18.61
C ILE A 186 8.33 -27.76 -19.95
N TYR A 187 9.15 -28.16 -20.91
CA TYR A 187 8.76 -29.05 -22.02
C TYR A 187 10.02 -29.73 -22.56
N LEU A 188 10.35 -30.91 -22.03
CA LEU A 188 11.08 -31.97 -22.72
C LEU A 188 10.53 -33.31 -22.25
#